data_AF-A0A9D7YWP9-F1
#
_entry.id   AF-A0A9D7YWP9-F1
#
_cell.length_a   1.000
_cell.length_b   1.000
_cell.length_c   1.000
_cell.angle_alpha   90.00
_cell.angle_beta   90.00
_cell.angle_gamma   90.00
#
_symmetry.space_group_name_H-M   'P 1'
#
loop_
_entity.id
_entity.type
_entity.pdbx_description
1 polymer ?
#
loop_
_entity_poly.entity_id
_entity_poly.type
_entity_poly.pdbx_seq_one_letter_code
_entity_poly.pdbx_strand_id
1 'polypeptide(L)'
;MMRISPDFSHAAILFAEDEELAFNEIRRISAYDFRDNGIQNLTDNQCCLYNFTWQPDGQAVIYSQVHDLFVVSLNNAPTEQLTFRNSLSPDSEIFNPVISPDGLRLAMTTSNPNSLVLYNLTNGEHFVTGEVSYPSSYLTTVWSPDSQWLAFTSNFNQGLSLVNAESRDTIQLAGASSRCFPAWSASGLKLAFTCDNTIYLWDGSTQTIVELVKAEILGPPAWAPNNSLLAASFTNGDKTGLLLVDPVEGSTYELYLNSHIRPAVWAAPIWSPDTGWLLVLSEPAEHDARSGIYLVNRLTGIPYLMMDTTGLQRPYGFTWLLAD
;
A
#
# COMPACT_ATOMS: atom_id res chain seq x y z
N MET A 1 6.33 0.00 -8.28
CA MET A 1 5.47 0.52 -7.18
C MET A 1 4.76 1.80 -7.61
N MET A 2 3.50 2.02 -7.21
CA MET A 2 2.76 3.28 -7.45
C MET A 2 1.97 3.70 -6.20
N ARG A 3 2.03 4.98 -5.81
CA ARG A 3 1.20 5.51 -4.71
C ARG A 3 0.53 6.81 -5.12
N ILE A 4 -0.73 6.97 -4.73
CA ILE A 4 -1.49 8.20 -4.94
C ILE A 4 -1.18 9.16 -3.79
N SER A 5 -0.98 10.45 -4.11
CA SER A 5 -0.76 11.47 -3.08
C SER A 5 -2.01 11.64 -2.21
N PRO A 6 -1.88 12.02 -0.92
CA PRO A 6 -3.02 12.19 -0.02
C PRO A 6 -4.09 13.19 -0.51
N ASP A 7 -3.68 14.18 -1.30
CA ASP A 7 -4.56 15.18 -1.90
C ASP A 7 -5.15 14.74 -3.26
N PHE A 8 -4.86 13.52 -3.72
CA PHE A 8 -5.27 12.93 -4.99
C PHE A 8 -4.87 13.74 -6.22
N SER A 9 -3.85 14.61 -6.12
CA SER A 9 -3.39 15.43 -7.25
C SER A 9 -2.31 14.74 -8.09
N HIS A 10 -1.55 13.79 -7.50
CA HIS A 10 -0.45 13.10 -8.16
C HIS A 10 -0.45 11.58 -7.91
N ALA A 11 0.21 10.85 -8.80
CA ALA A 11 0.71 9.50 -8.54
C ALA A 11 2.24 9.49 -8.59
N ALA A 12 2.89 9.03 -7.53
CA ALA A 12 4.31 8.73 -7.56
C ALA A 12 4.51 7.30 -8.04
N ILE A 13 5.49 7.09 -8.92
CA ILE A 13 5.75 5.83 -9.61
C ILE A 13 7.25 5.54 -9.52
N LEU A 14 7.59 4.34 -9.05
CA LEU A 14 8.95 3.80 -9.11
C LEU A 14 9.13 3.04 -10.41
N PHE A 15 9.94 3.59 -11.32
CA PHE A 15 10.36 2.97 -12.57
C PHE A 15 11.68 2.23 -12.37
N ALA A 16 11.86 1.11 -13.07
CA ALA A 16 13.12 0.39 -13.17
C ALA A 16 13.59 0.33 -14.63
N GLU A 17 14.90 0.41 -14.85
CA GLU A 17 15.48 0.47 -16.20
C GLU A 17 16.05 -0.87 -16.72
N ASP A 18 16.43 -1.83 -15.86
CA ASP A 18 17.18 -3.03 -16.29
C ASP A 18 16.68 -4.35 -15.66
N GLU A 19 16.78 -5.45 -16.40
CA GLU A 19 16.13 -6.74 -16.11
C GLU A 19 16.94 -7.71 -15.20
N GLU A 20 18.17 -7.38 -14.75
CA GLU A 20 19.01 -8.30 -13.97
C GLU A 20 19.03 -8.05 -12.43
N LEU A 21 18.47 -9.02 -11.70
CA LEU A 21 18.57 -9.33 -10.26
C LEU A 21 18.56 -8.15 -9.25
N ALA A 22 17.34 -7.75 -8.88
CA ALA A 22 16.76 -7.30 -7.59
C ALA A 22 17.49 -6.33 -6.62
N PHE A 23 18.83 -6.31 -6.53
CA PHE A 23 19.55 -5.53 -5.51
C PHE A 23 20.40 -4.40 -6.10
N ASN A 24 20.77 -4.47 -7.38
CA ASN A 24 21.53 -3.43 -8.07
C ASN A 24 20.76 -2.74 -9.21
N GLU A 25 19.44 -2.89 -9.21
CA GLU A 25 18.58 -2.35 -10.27
C GLU A 25 18.62 -0.82 -10.26
N ILE A 26 18.83 -0.24 -11.45
CA ILE A 26 18.74 1.20 -11.67
C ILE A 26 17.25 1.56 -11.70
N ARG A 27 16.87 2.45 -10.79
CA ARG A 27 15.49 2.88 -10.61
C ARG A 27 15.41 4.40 -10.56
N ARG A 28 14.20 4.93 -10.77
CA ARG A 28 13.86 6.32 -10.53
C ARG A 28 12.45 6.47 -9.99
N ILE A 29 12.21 7.54 -9.24
CA ILE A 29 10.87 7.95 -8.82
C ILE A 29 10.43 9.11 -9.72
N SER A 30 9.23 8.99 -10.28
CA SER A 30 8.58 10.07 -11.03
C SER A 30 7.21 10.35 -10.45
N ALA A 31 6.76 11.61 -10.52
CA ALA A 31 5.40 12.01 -10.18
C ALA A 31 4.61 12.31 -11.45
N TYR A 32 3.42 11.74 -11.54
CA TYR A 32 2.43 11.99 -12.57
C TYR A 32 1.34 12.92 -12.02
N ASP A 33 1.09 14.06 -12.66
CA ASP A 33 0.04 15.02 -12.29
C ASP A 33 -1.26 14.68 -13.04
N PHE A 34 -2.33 14.41 -12.29
CA PHE A 34 -3.63 14.05 -12.85
C PHE A 34 -4.37 15.20 -13.55
N ARG A 35 -4.01 16.45 -13.27
CA ARG A 35 -4.68 17.64 -13.81
C ARG A 35 -4.21 17.96 -15.22
N ASP A 36 -2.90 17.90 -15.42
CA ASP A 36 -2.26 18.31 -16.67
C ASP A 36 -1.68 17.13 -17.48
N ASN A 37 -1.86 15.88 -17.00
CA ASN A 37 -1.31 14.65 -17.58
C ASN A 37 0.23 14.69 -17.77
N GLY A 38 0.92 15.47 -16.96
CA GLY A 38 2.37 15.64 -17.00
C GLY A 38 3.09 14.58 -16.14
N ILE A 39 4.31 14.22 -16.53
CA ILE A 39 5.21 13.41 -15.71
C ILE A 39 6.50 14.19 -15.44
N GLN A 40 6.91 14.22 -14.17
CA GLN A 40 8.19 14.79 -13.75
C GLN A 40 9.02 13.73 -13.03
N ASN A 41 10.31 13.64 -13.37
CA ASN A 41 11.24 12.80 -12.62
C ASN A 41 11.64 13.52 -11.34
N LEU A 42 11.42 12.88 -10.19
CA LEU A 42 11.81 13.43 -8.89
C LEU A 42 13.27 13.06 -8.58
N THR A 43 13.68 11.86 -8.96
CA THR A 43 15.06 11.40 -8.80
C THR A 43 15.71 11.12 -10.14
N ASP A 44 17.03 11.26 -10.20
CA ASP A 44 17.81 10.69 -11.29
C ASP A 44 17.73 9.15 -11.28
N ASN A 45 18.15 8.55 -12.39
CA ASN A 45 18.35 7.10 -12.49
C ASN A 45 19.53 6.71 -11.61
N GLN A 46 19.26 5.94 -10.57
CA GLN A 46 20.27 5.54 -9.60
C GLN A 46 20.00 4.13 -9.08
N CYS A 47 21.08 3.46 -8.66
CA CYS A 47 20.96 2.14 -8.06
C CYS A 47 20.23 2.22 -6.72
N CYS A 48 19.58 1.11 -6.39
CA CYS A 48 19.39 0.70 -5.01
C CYS A 48 18.33 1.58 -4.28
N LEU A 49 17.38 2.12 -5.04
CA LEU A 49 16.14 2.71 -4.54
C LEU A 49 15.12 1.60 -4.31
N TYR A 50 14.66 1.41 -3.07
CA TYR A 50 13.79 0.28 -2.76
C TYR A 50 12.30 0.65 -2.78
N ASN A 51 11.87 1.50 -1.85
CA ASN A 51 10.46 1.86 -1.68
C ASN A 51 10.33 3.34 -1.29
N PHE A 52 9.10 3.84 -1.39
CA PHE A 52 8.79 5.22 -1.05
C PHE A 52 7.38 5.36 -0.46
N THR A 53 7.12 6.53 0.13
CA THR A 53 5.81 6.98 0.66
C THR A 53 5.68 8.49 0.45
N TRP A 54 4.46 8.99 0.25
CA TRP A 54 4.22 10.43 0.24
C TRP A 54 4.38 11.03 1.63
N GLN A 55 4.82 12.28 1.70
CA GLN A 55 4.59 13.09 2.90
C GLN A 55 3.09 13.41 3.03
N PRO A 56 2.57 13.63 4.26
CA PRO A 56 1.15 13.87 4.47
C PRO A 56 0.57 15.07 3.72
N ASP A 57 1.40 16.05 3.37
CA ASP A 57 1.00 17.23 2.59
C ASP A 57 0.93 16.98 1.06
N GLY A 58 1.35 15.80 0.61
CA GLY A 58 1.43 15.43 -0.80
C GLY A 58 2.45 16.22 -1.62
N GLN A 59 3.34 16.99 -0.99
CA GLN A 59 4.29 17.86 -1.69
C GLN A 59 5.68 17.24 -1.88
N ALA A 60 5.96 16.14 -1.21
CA ALA A 60 7.23 15.43 -1.33
C ALA A 60 7.07 13.93 -1.09
N VAL A 61 8.10 13.19 -1.47
CA VAL A 61 8.20 11.75 -1.28
C VAL A 61 9.38 11.42 -0.38
N ILE A 62 9.15 10.57 0.61
CA ILE A 62 10.20 9.92 1.40
C ILE A 62 10.54 8.61 0.72
N TYR A 63 11.80 8.38 0.40
CA TYR A 63 12.26 7.15 -0.21
C TYR A 63 13.46 6.56 0.50
N SER A 64 13.61 5.24 0.39
CA SER A 64 14.76 4.53 0.92
C SER A 64 15.80 4.27 -0.16
N GLN A 65 17.06 4.54 0.19
CA GLN A 65 18.21 4.26 -0.63
C GLN A 65 19.30 3.62 0.23
N VAL A 66 19.52 2.32 0.03
CA VAL A 66 20.46 1.51 0.80
C VAL A 66 20.23 1.64 2.31
N HIS A 67 21.02 2.44 3.02
CA HIS A 67 21.04 2.55 4.49
C HIS A 67 20.32 3.79 5.02
N ASP A 68 19.82 4.65 4.15
CA ASP A 68 19.35 5.98 4.52
C ASP A 68 18.01 6.30 3.83
N LEU A 69 17.28 7.22 4.45
CA LEU A 69 16.04 7.78 3.94
C LEU A 69 16.26 9.21 3.49
N PHE A 70 15.59 9.55 2.39
CA PHE A 70 15.71 10.84 1.74
C PHE A 70 14.32 11.41 1.43
N VAL A 71 14.22 12.73 1.40
CA VAL A 71 13.05 13.48 0.96
C VAL A 71 13.36 14.15 -0.36
N VAL A 72 12.48 13.94 -1.33
CA VAL A 72 12.50 14.65 -2.61
C VAL A 72 11.19 15.36 -2.85
N SER A 73 11.27 16.66 -3.10
CA SER A 73 10.11 17.54 -3.23
C SER A 73 9.62 17.65 -4.68
N LEU A 74 8.31 17.79 -4.86
CA LEU A 74 7.70 18.08 -6.16
C LEU A 74 8.12 19.44 -6.74
N ASN A 75 8.54 20.38 -5.89
CA ASN A 75 8.98 21.72 -6.33
C ASN A 75 10.46 21.77 -6.75
N ASN A 76 11.13 20.61 -6.88
CA ASN A 76 12.56 20.50 -7.19
C ASN A 76 13.48 21.19 -6.17
N ALA A 77 13.03 21.34 -4.91
CA ALA A 77 13.93 21.69 -3.82
C ALA A 77 15.04 20.62 -3.68
N PRO A 78 16.23 20.99 -3.17
CA PRO A 78 17.32 20.04 -2.98
C PRO A 78 16.88 18.85 -2.12
N THR A 79 17.28 17.65 -2.51
CA THR A 79 17.04 16.42 -1.75
C THR A 79 17.63 16.55 -0.35
N GLU A 80 16.81 16.27 0.66
CA GLU A 80 17.20 16.27 2.07
C GLU A 80 17.38 14.82 2.56
N GLN A 81 18.40 14.57 3.36
CA GLN A 81 18.59 13.28 4.03
C GLN A 81 17.89 13.31 5.39
N LEU A 82 16.92 12.42 5.61
CA LEU A 82 16.13 12.35 6.84
C LEU A 82 16.81 11.53 7.94
N THR A 83 17.44 10.41 7.56
CA THR A 83 18.16 9.56 8.51
C THR A 83 19.62 9.55 8.14
N PHE A 84 20.49 9.74 9.14
CA PHE A 84 21.92 9.60 8.97
C PHE A 84 22.38 8.23 9.49
N ARG A 85 23.16 7.51 8.68
CA ARG A 85 23.85 6.25 9.04
C ARG A 85 24.30 6.24 10.51
N ASN A 86 24.07 5.11 11.17
CA ASN A 86 24.35 4.78 12.59
C ASN A 86 23.24 5.04 13.62
N SER A 87 22.08 5.60 13.26
CA SER A 87 21.00 5.84 14.25
C SER A 87 20.12 4.62 14.55
N LEU A 88 20.00 3.66 13.62
CA LEU A 88 19.05 2.55 13.71
C LEU A 88 19.73 1.17 13.79
N SER A 89 20.61 0.86 12.83
CA SER A 89 21.52 -0.29 12.88
C SER A 89 22.66 -0.07 11.89
N PRO A 90 23.93 -0.03 12.34
CA PRO A 90 25.08 -0.06 11.43
C PRO A 90 24.95 -1.28 10.49
N ASP A 91 25.19 -1.09 9.19
CA ASP A 91 25.14 -2.13 8.15
C ASP A 91 23.76 -2.72 7.79
N SER A 92 22.66 -2.14 8.25
CA SER A 92 21.29 -2.53 7.83
C SER A 92 20.81 -1.71 6.64
N GLU A 93 20.30 -2.36 5.60
CA GLU A 93 19.51 -1.70 4.56
C GLU A 93 18.11 -1.37 5.09
N ILE A 94 17.53 -0.25 4.62
CA ILE A 94 16.22 0.26 5.02
C ILE A 94 15.22 0.08 3.87
N PHE A 95 14.05 -0.48 4.18
CA PHE A 95 12.98 -0.77 3.22
C PHE A 95 11.63 -0.28 3.73
N ASN A 96 10.68 -0.15 2.79
CA ASN A 96 9.27 0.12 3.07
C ASN A 96 9.01 1.26 4.07
N PRO A 97 9.54 2.49 3.86
CA PRO A 97 9.20 3.62 4.72
C PRO A 97 7.71 3.94 4.60
N VAL A 98 7.04 4.18 5.73
CA VAL A 98 5.64 4.65 5.79
C VAL A 98 5.50 5.68 6.91
N ILE A 99 5.16 6.92 6.56
CA ILE A 99 5.04 8.04 7.50
C ILE A 99 3.64 8.05 8.13
N SER A 100 3.55 8.44 9.39
CA SER A 100 2.26 8.65 10.06
C SER A 100 1.52 9.86 9.45
N PRO A 101 0.18 9.87 9.47
CA PRO A 101 -0.61 10.98 8.95
C PRO A 101 -0.30 12.35 9.57
N ASP A 102 0.15 12.39 10.84
CA ASP A 102 0.60 13.61 11.50
C ASP A 102 2.02 14.07 11.08
N GLY A 103 2.75 13.25 10.32
CA GLY A 103 4.11 13.52 9.86
C GLY A 103 5.19 13.37 10.92
N LEU A 104 4.86 12.90 12.12
CA LEU A 104 5.79 12.90 13.27
C LEU A 104 6.53 11.58 13.46
N ARG A 105 6.05 10.48 12.86
CA ARG A 105 6.62 9.14 13.04
C ARG A 105 6.79 8.44 11.70
N LEU A 106 7.80 7.60 11.62
CA LEU A 106 8.09 6.82 10.44
C LEU A 106 8.24 5.35 10.82
N ALA A 107 7.50 4.47 10.14
CA ALA A 107 7.69 3.04 10.21
C ALA A 107 8.60 2.60 9.06
N MET A 108 9.54 1.69 9.31
CA MET A 108 10.43 1.15 8.28
C MET A 108 10.91 -0.25 8.67
N THR A 109 11.39 -1.00 7.69
CA THR A 109 11.96 -2.34 7.93
C THR A 109 13.46 -2.36 7.65
N THR A 110 14.24 -2.99 8.53
CA THR A 110 15.70 -3.15 8.39
C THR A 110 16.06 -4.57 7.96
N SER A 111 17.23 -4.81 7.35
CA SER A 111 17.68 -6.16 6.97
C SER A 111 18.54 -6.91 8.01
N ASN A 112 19.12 -6.24 9.01
CA ASN A 112 20.02 -6.89 9.97
C ASN A 112 19.97 -6.28 11.39
N PRO A 113 19.21 -6.85 12.34
CA PRO A 113 18.27 -7.95 12.12
C PRO A 113 17.06 -7.48 11.30
N ASN A 114 16.38 -8.44 10.67
CA ASN A 114 15.12 -8.16 9.98
C ASN A 114 14.10 -7.63 10.99
N SER A 115 13.86 -6.33 11.03
CA SER A 115 13.04 -5.74 12.11
C SER A 115 12.14 -4.64 11.58
N LEU A 116 10.96 -4.49 12.19
CA LEU A 116 10.15 -3.29 12.03
C LEU A 116 10.58 -2.26 13.08
N VAL A 117 10.92 -1.07 12.60
CA VAL A 117 11.38 0.07 13.38
C VAL A 117 10.36 1.18 13.27
N LEU A 118 9.90 1.70 14.42
CA LEU A 118 9.15 2.95 14.51
C LEU A 118 10.13 4.03 14.97
N TYR A 119 10.31 5.06 14.15
CA TYR A 119 11.21 6.18 14.37
C TYR A 119 10.41 7.46 14.60
N ASN A 120 10.76 8.22 15.64
CA ASN A 120 10.16 9.51 15.92
C ASN A 120 11.00 10.63 15.28
N LEU A 121 10.41 11.35 14.33
CA LEU A 121 11.08 12.39 13.54
C LEU A 121 11.35 13.66 14.36
N THR A 122 10.71 13.84 15.52
CA THR A 122 10.87 15.05 16.35
C THR A 122 12.04 14.98 17.32
N ASN A 123 12.31 13.80 17.88
CA ASN A 123 13.31 13.62 18.94
C ASN A 123 14.35 12.53 18.63
N GLY A 124 14.19 11.80 17.52
CA GLY A 124 15.09 10.74 17.08
C GLY A 124 15.00 9.43 17.86
N GLU A 125 14.05 9.30 18.79
CA GLU A 125 13.81 8.05 19.50
C GLU A 125 13.26 6.99 18.55
N HIS A 126 13.62 5.72 18.81
CA HIS A 126 13.11 4.61 18.02
C HIS A 126 12.71 3.42 18.89
N PHE A 127 11.77 2.64 18.38
CA PHE A 127 11.28 1.40 18.96
C PHE A 127 11.33 0.29 17.92
N VAL A 128 11.75 -0.90 18.33
CA VAL A 128 11.85 -2.08 17.47
C VAL A 128 10.82 -3.11 17.95
N THR A 129 9.86 -3.48 17.08
CA THR A 129 8.71 -4.31 17.47
C THR A 129 9.04 -5.81 17.56
N GLY A 130 10.20 -6.24 17.04
CA GLY A 130 10.67 -7.62 16.99
C GLY A 130 11.16 -8.03 15.59
N GLU A 131 11.57 -9.30 15.44
CA GLU A 131 11.98 -9.81 14.13
C GLU A 131 10.78 -9.91 13.18
N VAL A 132 10.91 -9.31 12.01
CA VAL A 132 10.04 -9.52 10.86
C VAL A 132 10.76 -10.43 9.85
N SER A 133 10.03 -10.98 8.87
CA SER A 133 10.71 -11.73 7.79
C SER A 133 11.59 -10.76 7.04
N TYR A 134 12.56 -11.31 6.32
CA TYR A 134 13.36 -10.58 5.35
C TYR A 134 12.52 -9.51 4.68
N PRO A 135 12.98 -8.25 4.58
CA PRO A 135 12.25 -7.16 3.94
C PRO A 135 11.85 -7.60 2.55
N SER A 136 10.65 -8.16 2.49
CA SER A 136 10.06 -8.76 1.33
C SER A 136 8.98 -7.82 0.90
N SER A 137 8.70 -7.83 -0.40
CA SER A 137 7.65 -7.04 -1.03
C SER A 137 6.24 -7.30 -0.48
N TYR A 138 6.09 -8.22 0.48
CA TYR A 138 4.82 -8.64 1.06
C TYR A 138 4.56 -8.08 2.48
N LEU A 139 5.51 -7.35 3.08
CA LEU A 139 5.25 -6.69 4.36
C LEU A 139 4.28 -5.52 4.15
N THR A 140 3.10 -5.66 4.73
CA THR A 140 2.08 -4.62 4.76
C THR A 140 2.21 -3.85 6.06
N THR A 141 2.44 -2.54 5.98
CA THR A 141 2.51 -1.61 7.11
C THR A 141 1.60 -0.42 6.79
N VAL A 142 0.62 -0.17 7.66
CA VAL A 142 -0.36 0.92 7.48
C VAL A 142 -0.66 1.60 8.80
N TRP A 143 -0.50 2.92 8.83
CA TRP A 143 -0.87 3.75 9.97
C TRP A 143 -2.39 3.93 10.06
N SER A 144 -2.91 4.00 11.28
CA SER A 144 -4.25 4.51 11.50
C SER A 144 -4.29 6.01 11.16
N PRO A 145 -5.43 6.53 10.66
CA PRO A 145 -5.60 7.95 10.33
C PRO A 145 -5.29 8.92 11.48
N ASP A 146 -5.44 8.47 12.72
CA ASP A 146 -5.14 9.25 13.92
C ASP A 146 -3.68 9.15 14.40
N SER A 147 -2.81 8.47 13.64
CA SER A 147 -1.39 8.28 13.93
C SER A 147 -1.07 7.52 15.24
N GLN A 148 -2.07 6.91 15.88
CA GLN A 148 -1.88 6.22 17.16
C GLN A 148 -1.45 4.76 17.00
N TRP A 149 -1.90 4.09 15.95
CA TRP A 149 -1.70 2.67 15.73
C TRP A 149 -1.02 2.42 14.39
N LEU A 150 -0.10 1.47 14.38
CA LEU A 150 0.47 0.91 13.17
C LEU A 150 0.02 -0.53 13.05
N ALA A 151 -0.70 -0.87 11.98
CA ALA A 151 -0.98 -2.25 11.62
C ALA A 151 0.16 -2.78 10.77
N PHE A 152 0.67 -3.96 11.11
CA PHE A 152 1.76 -4.58 10.38
C PHE A 152 1.65 -6.10 10.36
N THR A 153 2.21 -6.70 9.32
CA THR A 153 2.40 -8.15 9.24
C THR A 153 3.76 -8.56 9.80
N SER A 154 3.76 -9.37 10.87
CA SER A 154 4.98 -9.87 11.51
C SER A 154 5.33 -11.27 11.02
N ASN A 155 6.61 -11.61 10.81
CA ASN A 155 6.98 -12.96 10.34
C ASN A 155 8.19 -13.57 11.10
N PHE A 156 7.89 -14.48 12.02
CA PHE A 156 8.14 -15.94 11.89
C PHE A 156 6.83 -16.75 11.92
N ASN A 157 5.71 -16.04 12.01
CA ASN A 157 4.38 -16.51 12.37
C ASN A 157 3.33 -15.60 11.71
N GLN A 158 3.43 -15.35 10.39
CA GLN A 158 2.53 -14.60 9.48
C GLN A 158 1.18 -14.12 10.06
N GLY A 159 1.21 -13.16 10.98
CA GLY A 159 0.05 -12.68 11.70
C GLY A 159 -0.09 -11.17 11.53
N LEU A 160 -1.32 -10.69 11.54
CA LEU A 160 -1.61 -9.26 11.58
C LEU A 160 -1.57 -8.80 13.03
N SER A 161 -0.75 -7.79 13.30
CA SER A 161 -0.66 -7.16 14.62
C SER A 161 -0.83 -5.65 14.51
N LEU A 162 -1.31 -5.05 15.59
CA LEU A 162 -1.27 -3.62 15.83
C LEU A 162 -0.18 -3.32 16.85
N VAL A 163 0.51 -2.20 16.68
CA VAL A 163 1.35 -1.60 17.72
C VAL A 163 0.91 -0.16 17.94
N ASN A 164 0.69 0.21 19.20
CA ASN A 164 0.46 1.59 19.57
C ASN A 164 1.78 2.34 19.54
N ALA A 165 1.84 3.46 18.83
CA ALA A 165 3.10 4.14 18.60
C ALA A 165 3.70 4.79 19.85
N GLU A 166 2.87 5.11 20.84
CA GLU A 166 3.29 5.79 22.07
C GLU A 166 3.54 4.79 23.21
N SER A 167 2.52 4.01 23.58
CA SER A 167 2.60 3.04 24.68
C SER A 167 3.43 1.80 24.31
N ARG A 168 3.61 1.52 23.02
CA ARG A 168 4.26 0.31 22.48
C ARG A 168 3.45 -0.97 22.74
N ASP A 169 2.21 -0.83 23.20
CA ASP A 169 1.28 -1.94 23.39
C ASP A 169 0.99 -2.62 22.05
N THR A 170 0.97 -3.95 22.05
CA THR A 170 0.70 -4.74 20.85
C THR A 170 -0.58 -5.54 20.98
N ILE A 171 -1.33 -5.62 19.88
CA ILE A 171 -2.56 -6.41 19.78
C ILE A 171 -2.41 -7.34 18.58
N GLN A 172 -2.51 -8.65 18.80
CA GLN A 172 -2.56 -9.60 17.70
C GLN A 172 -3.99 -9.74 17.19
N LEU A 173 -4.21 -9.44 15.91
CA LEU A 173 -5.52 -9.53 15.25
C LEU A 173 -5.70 -10.85 14.49
N ALA A 174 -4.62 -11.38 13.90
CA ALA A 174 -4.68 -12.64 13.18
C ALA A 174 -3.51 -13.56 13.55
N GLY A 175 -3.80 -14.86 13.57
CA GLY A 175 -2.86 -15.92 13.88
C GLY A 175 -1.83 -16.17 12.78
N ALA A 176 -0.92 -17.10 13.07
CA ALA A 176 0.41 -17.16 12.45
C ALA A 176 0.55 -17.75 11.04
N SER A 177 -0.57 -18.09 10.42
CA SER A 177 -0.61 -18.90 9.20
C SER A 177 -1.29 -18.20 8.03
N SER A 178 -1.67 -16.94 8.19
CA SER A 178 -2.51 -16.25 7.21
C SER A 178 -1.84 -14.99 6.72
N ARG A 179 -1.66 -14.87 5.40
CA ARG A 179 -1.18 -13.63 4.81
C ARG A 179 -2.32 -12.61 4.88
N CYS A 180 -2.07 -11.50 5.56
CA CYS A 180 -3.10 -10.51 5.83
C CYS A 180 -2.80 -9.13 5.20
N PHE A 181 -3.82 -8.49 4.67
CA PHE A 181 -3.77 -7.18 4.05
C PHE A 181 -4.71 -6.22 4.77
N PRO A 182 -4.19 -5.37 5.68
CA PRO A 182 -5.01 -4.42 6.44
C PRO A 182 -5.31 -3.13 5.66
N ALA A 183 -6.49 -2.56 5.90
CA ALA A 183 -6.90 -1.22 5.50
C ALA A 183 -7.74 -0.55 6.59
N TRP A 184 -7.29 0.62 7.05
CA TRP A 184 -8.00 1.40 8.04
C TRP A 184 -9.20 2.13 7.43
N SER A 185 -10.31 2.16 8.17
CA SER A 185 -11.39 3.11 7.90
C SER A 185 -10.88 4.53 8.10
N ALA A 186 -11.40 5.50 7.36
CA ALA A 186 -11.02 6.92 7.48
C ALA A 186 -11.28 7.48 8.89
N SER A 187 -12.20 6.86 9.65
CA SER A 187 -12.46 7.22 11.05
C SER A 187 -11.36 6.79 12.03
N GLY A 188 -10.49 5.85 11.65
CA GLY A 188 -9.50 5.21 12.52
C GLY A 188 -10.05 4.24 13.56
N LEU A 189 -11.38 4.09 13.68
CA LEU A 189 -12.00 3.20 14.68
C LEU A 189 -12.11 1.74 14.23
N LYS A 190 -12.01 1.48 12.92
CA LYS A 190 -12.14 0.15 12.34
C LYS A 190 -11.00 -0.17 11.40
N LEU A 191 -10.60 -1.44 11.39
CA LEU A 191 -9.62 -2.01 10.47
C LEU A 191 -10.26 -3.18 9.74
N ALA A 192 -10.40 -3.06 8.43
CA ALA A 192 -10.73 -4.20 7.57
C ALA A 192 -9.45 -4.90 7.18
N PHE A 193 -9.44 -6.22 7.11
CA PHE A 193 -8.28 -6.94 6.63
C PHE A 193 -8.66 -8.23 5.93
N THR A 194 -8.05 -8.50 4.79
CA THR A 194 -8.18 -9.78 4.09
C THR A 194 -7.10 -10.70 4.60
N CYS A 195 -7.46 -11.84 5.20
CA CYS A 195 -6.54 -12.93 5.49
C CYS A 195 -6.96 -14.15 4.68
N ASP A 196 -6.02 -14.73 3.94
CA ASP A 196 -6.26 -15.80 2.97
C ASP A 196 -7.28 -15.36 1.90
N ASN A 197 -8.56 -15.73 2.02
CA ASN A 197 -9.64 -15.33 1.11
C ASN A 197 -10.89 -14.80 1.84
N THR A 198 -10.69 -14.31 3.06
CA THR A 198 -11.76 -13.80 3.93
C THR A 198 -11.45 -12.38 4.37
N ILE A 199 -12.42 -11.47 4.20
CA ILE A 199 -12.39 -10.14 4.81
C ILE A 199 -12.94 -10.25 6.23
N TYR A 200 -12.13 -9.77 7.18
CA TYR A 200 -12.51 -9.56 8.56
C TYR A 200 -12.60 -8.07 8.85
N LEU A 201 -13.37 -7.72 9.88
CA LEU A 201 -13.48 -6.37 10.41
C LEU A 201 -13.16 -6.39 11.91
N TRP A 202 -12.10 -5.69 12.27
CA TRP A 202 -11.81 -5.35 13.67
C TRP A 202 -12.43 -4.01 14.02
N ASP A 203 -13.14 -3.98 15.14
CA ASP A 203 -13.67 -2.77 15.75
C ASP A 203 -12.85 -2.41 16.98
N GLY A 204 -12.15 -1.27 16.92
CA GLY A 204 -11.26 -0.82 17.98
C GLY A 204 -11.98 -0.34 19.25
N SER A 205 -13.27 0.00 19.15
CA SER A 205 -14.06 0.44 20.32
C SER A 205 -14.44 -0.74 21.21
N THR A 206 -14.73 -1.90 20.61
CA THR A 206 -15.10 -3.13 21.31
C THR A 206 -13.96 -4.12 21.41
N GLN A 207 -12.87 -3.90 20.66
CA GLN A 207 -11.76 -4.83 20.46
C GLN A 207 -12.20 -6.21 19.96
N THR A 208 -13.23 -6.25 19.13
CA THR A 208 -13.77 -7.50 18.57
C THR A 208 -13.48 -7.62 17.09
N ILE A 209 -13.33 -8.86 16.61
CA ILE A 209 -13.18 -9.20 15.21
C ILE A 209 -14.41 -9.97 14.75
N VAL A 210 -14.95 -9.60 13.59
CA VAL A 210 -16.01 -10.34 12.91
C VAL A 210 -15.56 -10.73 11.51
N GLU A 211 -15.99 -11.90 11.05
CA GLU A 211 -15.88 -12.30 9.64
C GLU A 211 -16.99 -11.59 8.85
N LEU A 212 -16.64 -10.90 7.76
CA LEU A 212 -17.62 -10.22 6.91
C LEU A 212 -17.98 -11.05 5.69
N VAL A 213 -16.97 -11.45 4.90
CA VAL A 213 -17.19 -12.17 3.65
C VAL A 213 -16.02 -13.07 3.31
N LYS A 214 -16.35 -14.21 2.71
CA LYS A 214 -15.39 -15.17 2.17
C LYS A 214 -15.66 -15.40 0.68
N ALA A 215 -14.59 -15.43 -0.12
CA ALA A 215 -14.64 -15.77 -1.54
C ALA A 215 -13.62 -16.87 -1.88
N GLU A 216 -13.58 -17.31 -3.15
CA GLU A 216 -12.58 -18.28 -3.62
C GLU A 216 -11.19 -17.63 -3.68
N ILE A 217 -11.09 -16.46 -4.31
CA ILE A 217 -9.92 -15.59 -4.26
C ILE A 217 -10.38 -14.18 -3.95
N LEU A 218 -9.75 -13.55 -2.96
CA LEU A 218 -10.10 -12.20 -2.54
C LEU A 218 -8.84 -11.38 -2.32
N GLY A 219 -8.83 -10.17 -2.84
CA GLY A 219 -7.73 -9.24 -2.71
C GLY A 219 -7.74 -8.41 -1.44
N PRO A 220 -6.74 -7.51 -1.29
CA PRO A 220 -6.72 -6.51 -0.24
C PRO A 220 -8.01 -5.67 -0.24
N PRO A 221 -8.57 -5.35 0.93
CA PRO A 221 -9.74 -4.49 1.02
C PRO A 221 -9.32 -3.02 0.92
N ALA A 222 -10.23 -2.17 0.44
CA ALA A 222 -10.07 -0.72 0.42
C ALA A 222 -11.34 -0.03 0.88
N TRP A 223 -11.21 0.89 1.85
CA TRP A 223 -12.33 1.69 2.34
C TRP A 223 -12.69 2.82 1.40
N ALA A 224 -13.99 2.99 1.16
CA ALA A 224 -14.49 4.24 0.62
C ALA A 224 -14.21 5.38 1.64
N PRO A 225 -13.75 6.56 1.19
CA PRO A 225 -13.44 7.70 2.07
C PRO A 225 -14.56 8.10 3.04
N ASN A 226 -15.82 7.86 2.67
CA ASN A 226 -17.00 8.12 3.49
C ASN A 226 -17.34 6.99 4.48
N ASN A 227 -16.51 5.95 4.57
CA ASN A 227 -16.70 4.72 5.37
C ASN A 227 -17.94 3.87 5.03
N SER A 228 -18.64 4.14 3.92
CA SER A 228 -19.90 3.43 3.62
C SER A 228 -19.70 2.05 3.01
N LEU A 229 -18.57 1.80 2.36
CA LEU A 229 -18.29 0.57 1.63
C LEU A 229 -16.83 0.18 1.75
N LEU A 230 -16.59 -1.12 1.63
CA LEU A 230 -15.31 -1.70 1.25
C LEU A 230 -15.35 -2.13 -0.22
N ALA A 231 -14.22 -2.09 -0.91
CA ALA A 231 -14.02 -2.71 -2.20
C ALA A 231 -12.84 -3.69 -2.13
N ALA A 232 -12.94 -4.83 -2.82
CA ALA A 232 -11.83 -5.75 -3.03
C ALA A 232 -11.92 -6.39 -4.41
N SER A 233 -10.78 -6.63 -5.06
CA SER A 233 -10.74 -7.46 -6.27
C SER A 233 -11.07 -8.92 -5.90
N PHE A 234 -11.85 -9.64 -6.72
CA PHE A 234 -12.18 -11.04 -6.44
C PHE A 234 -12.17 -11.92 -7.70
N THR A 235 -11.99 -13.22 -7.48
CA THR A 235 -12.23 -14.28 -8.47
C THR A 235 -13.12 -15.36 -7.87
N ASN A 236 -14.11 -15.83 -8.63
CA ASN A 236 -14.99 -16.95 -8.28
C ASN A 236 -15.26 -17.78 -9.55
N GLY A 237 -14.60 -18.93 -9.67
CA GLY A 237 -14.47 -19.66 -10.93
C GLY A 237 -13.88 -18.79 -12.03
N ASP A 238 -14.57 -18.70 -13.17
CA ASP A 238 -14.13 -17.89 -14.32
C ASP A 238 -14.49 -16.41 -14.20
N LYS A 239 -15.23 -16.02 -13.16
CA LYS A 239 -15.67 -14.64 -12.98
C LYS A 239 -14.68 -13.86 -12.15
N THR A 240 -14.29 -12.69 -12.65
CA THR A 240 -13.43 -11.73 -11.95
C THR A 240 -14.10 -10.37 -11.91
N GLY A 241 -13.88 -9.59 -10.85
CA GLY A 241 -14.50 -8.29 -10.70
C GLY A 241 -14.10 -7.57 -9.41
N LEU A 242 -14.92 -6.61 -9.01
CA LEU A 242 -14.81 -5.93 -7.71
C LEU A 242 -15.97 -6.37 -6.82
N LEU A 243 -15.66 -6.74 -5.59
CA LEU A 243 -16.63 -7.02 -4.56
C LEU A 243 -16.81 -5.76 -3.73
N LEU A 244 -18.02 -5.19 -3.71
CA LEU A 244 -18.39 -4.11 -2.80
C LEU A 244 -19.06 -4.73 -1.57
N VAL A 245 -18.63 -4.34 -0.37
CA VAL A 245 -19.12 -4.90 0.89
C VAL A 245 -19.60 -3.77 1.80
N ASP A 246 -20.81 -3.91 2.33
CA ASP A 246 -21.30 -3.07 3.43
C ASP A 246 -20.65 -3.55 4.73
N PRO A 247 -19.81 -2.72 5.38
CA PRO A 247 -19.06 -3.12 6.56
C PRO A 247 -19.92 -3.19 7.85
N VAL A 248 -21.18 -2.77 7.81
CA VAL A 248 -22.12 -2.83 8.93
C VAL A 248 -23.04 -4.04 8.80
N GLU A 249 -23.66 -4.21 7.63
CA GLU A 249 -24.63 -5.29 7.40
C GLU A 249 -23.97 -6.58 6.89
N GLY A 250 -22.74 -6.51 6.37
CA GLY A 250 -22.06 -7.62 5.71
C GLY A 250 -22.66 -7.96 4.34
N SER A 251 -23.60 -7.16 3.84
CA SER A 251 -24.19 -7.34 2.53
C SER A 251 -23.15 -7.08 1.43
N THR A 252 -23.24 -7.83 0.32
CA THR A 252 -22.26 -7.77 -0.75
C THR A 252 -22.88 -7.51 -2.12
N TYR A 253 -22.12 -6.84 -2.97
CA TYR A 253 -22.48 -6.58 -4.35
C TYR A 253 -21.29 -6.87 -5.26
N GLU A 254 -21.45 -7.84 -6.16
CA GLU A 254 -20.45 -8.20 -7.15
C GLU A 254 -20.58 -7.29 -8.38
N LEU A 255 -19.55 -6.47 -8.60
CA LEU A 255 -19.41 -5.60 -9.75
C LEU A 255 -18.51 -6.28 -10.79
N TYR A 256 -19.15 -6.93 -11.77
CA TYR A 256 -18.44 -7.52 -12.89
C TYR A 256 -17.99 -6.45 -13.87
N LEU A 257 -16.72 -6.54 -14.28
CA LEU A 257 -16.17 -5.70 -15.32
C LEU A 257 -16.38 -6.38 -16.68
N ASN A 258 -16.16 -5.65 -17.78
CA ASN A 258 -16.22 -6.24 -19.11
C ASN A 258 -15.20 -7.40 -19.25
N SER A 259 -15.44 -8.31 -20.20
CA SER A 259 -14.68 -9.57 -20.32
C SER A 259 -13.18 -9.42 -20.60
N HIS A 260 -12.70 -8.21 -20.95
CA HIS A 260 -11.31 -7.95 -21.30
C HIS A 260 -10.50 -7.36 -20.15
N ILE A 261 -11.13 -7.12 -18.99
CA ILE A 261 -10.50 -6.54 -17.81
C ILE A 261 -10.59 -7.55 -16.68
N ARG A 262 -9.43 -7.86 -16.10
CA ARG A 262 -9.29 -8.76 -14.97
C ARG A 262 -8.58 -8.03 -13.84
N PRO A 263 -9.33 -7.54 -12.83
CA PRO A 263 -8.73 -6.89 -11.68
C PRO A 263 -7.63 -7.75 -11.05
N ALA A 264 -6.48 -7.15 -10.81
CA ALA A 264 -5.38 -7.79 -10.11
C ALA A 264 -5.84 -8.09 -8.67
N VAL A 265 -5.98 -9.37 -8.34
CA VAL A 265 -6.41 -9.81 -7.00
C VAL A 265 -5.37 -9.51 -5.92
N TRP A 266 -4.13 -9.27 -6.28
CA TRP A 266 -3.08 -8.88 -5.34
C TRP A 266 -2.99 -7.36 -5.14
N ALA A 267 -3.77 -6.53 -5.84
CA ALA A 267 -3.77 -5.08 -5.68
C ALA A 267 -5.10 -4.59 -5.07
N ALA A 268 -5.02 -3.70 -4.08
CA ALA A 268 -6.19 -3.00 -3.58
C ALA A 268 -6.71 -2.05 -4.68
N PRO A 269 -8.03 -2.00 -4.93
CA PRO A 269 -8.59 -0.91 -5.70
C PRO A 269 -8.51 0.40 -4.89
N ILE A 270 -8.42 1.55 -5.54
CA ILE A 270 -8.37 2.86 -4.86
C ILE A 270 -9.66 3.63 -5.13
N TRP A 271 -10.35 4.03 -4.07
CA TRP A 271 -11.54 4.86 -4.20
C TRP A 271 -11.20 6.30 -4.58
N SER A 272 -12.01 6.89 -5.44
CA SER A 272 -12.00 8.34 -5.63
C SER A 272 -12.50 9.06 -4.36
N PRO A 273 -12.09 10.32 -4.11
CA PRO A 273 -12.52 11.10 -2.94
C PRO A 273 -14.05 11.24 -2.83
N ASP A 274 -14.73 11.38 -3.97
CA ASP A 274 -16.19 11.47 -4.05
C ASP A 274 -16.90 10.11 -3.90
N THR A 275 -16.13 9.03 -3.75
CA THR A 275 -16.56 7.64 -3.63
C THR A 275 -17.28 7.07 -4.88
N GLY A 276 -17.35 7.82 -5.98
CA GLY A 276 -18.08 7.42 -7.19
C GLY A 276 -17.32 6.45 -8.09
N TRP A 277 -16.00 6.38 -7.94
CA TRP A 277 -15.11 5.67 -8.85
C TRP A 277 -14.05 4.86 -8.10
N LEU A 278 -13.51 3.85 -8.79
CA LEU A 278 -12.44 2.99 -8.32
C LEU A 278 -11.32 2.95 -9.37
N LEU A 279 -10.10 3.26 -8.98
CA LEU A 279 -8.91 2.97 -9.77
C LEU A 279 -8.53 1.51 -9.56
N VAL A 280 -8.39 0.77 -10.66
CA VAL A 280 -8.19 -0.69 -10.66
C VAL A 280 -7.05 -1.05 -11.58
N LEU A 281 -6.11 -1.86 -11.09
CA LEU A 281 -5.10 -2.50 -11.93
C LEU A 281 -5.70 -3.74 -12.58
N SER A 282 -5.55 -3.87 -13.89
CA SER A 282 -5.91 -5.08 -14.62
C SER A 282 -4.66 -5.85 -15.03
N GLU A 283 -4.74 -7.16 -14.90
CA GLU A 283 -3.72 -8.10 -15.41
C GLU A 283 -4.08 -8.60 -16.81
N PRO A 284 -3.08 -9.06 -17.59
CA PRO A 284 -3.36 -9.72 -18.85
C PRO A 284 -3.96 -11.11 -18.56
N ALA A 285 -5.21 -11.31 -18.96
CA ALA A 285 -5.79 -12.65 -19.14
C ALA A 285 -5.15 -13.38 -20.34
N GLU A 286 -5.20 -14.70 -20.34
CA GLU A 286 -4.91 -15.47 -21.55
C GLU A 286 -5.90 -15.09 -22.66
N HIS A 287 -5.36 -14.76 -23.83
CA HIS A 287 -6.03 -14.29 -25.06
C HIS A 287 -6.82 -12.96 -24.90
N ASP A 288 -6.27 -11.89 -25.48
CA ASP A 288 -6.89 -10.57 -25.77
C ASP A 288 -7.14 -9.56 -24.63
N ALA A 289 -6.78 -9.86 -23.38
CA ALA A 289 -6.92 -8.90 -22.29
C ALA A 289 -5.78 -7.87 -22.22
N ARG A 290 -6.13 -6.63 -21.89
CA ARG A 290 -5.17 -5.52 -21.78
C ARG A 290 -4.76 -5.30 -20.33
N SER A 291 -3.46 -5.38 -20.07
CA SER A 291 -2.89 -4.86 -18.84
C SER A 291 -3.05 -3.34 -18.82
N GLY A 292 -3.47 -2.79 -17.69
CA GLY A 292 -3.60 -1.35 -17.60
C GLY A 292 -4.20 -0.90 -16.28
N ILE A 293 -4.25 0.41 -16.13
CA ILE A 293 -4.92 1.08 -15.02
C ILE A 293 -6.26 1.60 -15.55
N TYR A 294 -7.33 1.24 -14.87
CA TYR A 294 -8.69 1.55 -15.26
C TYR A 294 -9.40 2.34 -14.17
N LEU A 295 -10.20 3.32 -14.57
CA LEU A 295 -11.16 3.97 -13.70
C LEU A 295 -12.52 3.31 -13.89
N VAL A 296 -13.09 2.74 -12.83
CA VAL A 296 -14.35 1.99 -12.85
C VAL A 296 -15.41 2.77 -12.11
N ASN A 297 -16.54 3.04 -12.75
CA ASN A 297 -17.67 3.66 -12.07
C ASN A 297 -18.30 2.65 -11.10
N ARG A 298 -18.45 3.01 -9.81
CA ARG A 298 -18.94 2.05 -8.81
C ARG A 298 -20.36 1.53 -9.05
N LEU A 299 -21.19 2.32 -9.74
CA LEU A 299 -22.62 2.01 -9.94
C LEU A 299 -22.85 1.22 -11.22
N THR A 300 -22.09 1.53 -12.28
CA THR A 300 -22.30 0.91 -13.59
C THR A 300 -21.31 -0.20 -13.91
N GLY A 301 -20.15 -0.22 -13.24
CA GLY A 301 -19.05 -1.15 -13.53
C GLY A 301 -18.34 -0.86 -14.84
N ILE A 302 -18.70 0.24 -15.53
CA ILE A 302 -18.11 0.61 -16.81
C ILE A 302 -16.69 1.12 -16.56
N PRO A 303 -15.67 0.47 -17.15
CA PRO A 303 -14.27 0.85 -16.98
C PRO A 303 -13.80 1.80 -18.08
N TYR A 304 -12.96 2.76 -17.72
CA TYR A 304 -12.27 3.70 -18.60
C TYR A 304 -10.77 3.46 -18.48
N LEU A 305 -10.10 3.24 -19.61
CA LEU A 305 -8.65 3.05 -19.62
C LEU A 305 -7.95 4.38 -19.32
N MET A 306 -7.21 4.44 -18.22
CA MET A 306 -6.36 5.58 -17.86
C MET A 306 -4.96 5.44 -18.43
N MET A 307 -4.40 4.23 -18.32
CA MET A 307 -3.04 3.94 -18.77
C MET A 307 -2.98 2.52 -19.33
N ASP A 308 -2.56 2.40 -20.60
CA ASP A 308 -2.26 1.10 -21.21
C ASP A 308 -0.86 0.65 -20.77
N THR A 309 -0.79 -0.52 -20.15
CA THR A 309 0.48 -1.14 -19.72
C THR A 309 0.73 -2.45 -20.47
N THR A 310 0.01 -2.70 -21.57
CA THR A 310 0.14 -3.90 -22.39
C THR A 310 1.51 -3.93 -23.08
N GLY A 311 2.21 -5.06 -22.99
CA GLY A 311 3.54 -5.21 -23.58
C GLY A 311 4.69 -4.65 -22.74
N LEU A 312 4.41 -3.94 -21.64
CA LEU A 312 5.39 -3.83 -20.56
C LEU A 312 5.59 -5.23 -19.98
N GLN A 313 6.83 -5.73 -19.98
CA GLN A 313 7.17 -6.95 -19.25
C GLN A 313 6.59 -6.82 -17.83
N ARG A 314 5.97 -7.90 -17.32
CA ARG A 314 5.46 -7.93 -15.94
C ARG A 314 6.53 -7.29 -15.07
N PRO A 315 6.26 -6.20 -14.33
CA PRO A 315 7.25 -5.70 -13.41
C PRO A 315 7.50 -6.83 -12.41
N TYR A 316 8.63 -7.52 -12.56
CA TYR A 316 9.19 -8.35 -11.50
C TYR A 316 9.67 -7.35 -10.43
N GLY A 317 8.71 -6.80 -9.68
CA GLY A 317 8.90 -5.53 -8.97
C GLY A 317 7.56 -4.89 -8.57
N PHE A 318 6.71 -5.68 -7.94
CA PHE A 318 5.52 -5.36 -7.12
C PHE A 318 5.05 -3.88 -7.17
N THR A 319 4.13 -3.58 -8.10
CA THR A 319 3.33 -2.35 -8.12
C THR A 319 2.10 -2.49 -7.23
N TRP A 320 2.26 -2.36 -5.91
CA TRP A 320 1.12 -2.08 -5.06
C TRP A 320 0.53 -0.73 -5.49
N LEU A 321 -0.79 -0.67 -5.68
CA LEU A 321 -1.57 0.56 -5.66
C LEU A 321 -2.03 0.73 -4.22
N LEU A 322 -1.51 1.75 -3.54
CA LEU A 322 -1.92 2.13 -2.20
C LEU A 322 -2.36 3.59 -2.24
N ALA A 323 -3.46 3.88 -1.55
CA ALA A 323 -3.76 5.22 -1.10
C ALA A 323 -2.97 5.45 0.19
N ASP A 324 -2.24 6.56 0.25
CA ASP A 324 -1.58 7.02 1.47
C ASP A 324 -2.57 7.78 2.37
#